data_AF-X1TIM8-F1
#
_entry.id   AF-X1TIM8-F1
#
_cell.length_a   1.000
_cell.length_b   1.000
_cell.length_c   1.000
_cell.angle_alpha   90.00
_cell.angle_beta   90.00
_cell.angle_gamma   90.00
#
_symmetry.space_group_name_H-M   'P 1'
#
loop_
_entity.id
_entity.type
_entity.pdbx_description
1 polymer ?
#
loop_
_entity_poly.entity_id
_entity_poly.type
_entity_poly.pdbx_seq_one_letter_code
_entity_poly.pdbx_strand_id
1 'polypeptide(L)'
;MPVQDIKDELNALLYAEEIQKACKAEDRELLSIIVPRSKACNFDFLTGKTEWKVRGKWKRPDEGFDIEKNVQLDVEFKDAADECVGKRVIDLLKAYNKKLVDETLLYARTIPVEEGTL
;
A
#
# COMPACT_ATOMS: atom_id res chain seq x y z
N MET A 1 0.67 -10.99 -15.50
CA MET A 1 1.45 -11.17 -14.27
C MET A 1 0.71 -12.05 -13.26
N PRO A 2 1.24 -13.23 -12.92
CA PRO A 2 0.89 -14.02 -11.73
C PRO A 2 0.82 -13.20 -10.43
N VAL A 3 0.10 -13.72 -9.43
CA VAL A 3 0.00 -13.06 -8.11
C VAL A 3 1.34 -13.04 -7.39
N GLN A 4 2.14 -14.10 -7.52
CA GLN A 4 3.45 -14.18 -6.88
C GLN A 4 4.40 -13.12 -7.44
N ASP A 5 4.47 -13.00 -8.77
CA ASP A 5 5.28 -11.96 -9.44
C ASP A 5 4.90 -10.54 -8.99
N ILE A 6 3.60 -10.26 -8.74
CA ILE A 6 3.18 -8.95 -8.19
C ILE A 6 3.73 -8.74 -6.78
N LYS A 7 3.67 -9.77 -5.92
CA LYS A 7 4.20 -9.69 -4.55
C LYS A 7 5.72 -9.50 -4.55
N ASP A 8 6.41 -10.25 -5.40
CA ASP A 8 7.86 -10.20 -5.52
C ASP A 8 8.31 -8.82 -6.04
N GLU A 9 7.63 -8.29 -7.05
CA GLU A 9 7.93 -6.96 -7.58
C GLU A 9 7.62 -5.84 -6.57
N LEU A 10 6.50 -5.93 -5.83
CA LEU A 10 6.20 -5.00 -4.73
C LEU A 10 7.31 -5.02 -3.68
N ASN A 11 7.72 -6.21 -3.21
CA ASN A 11 8.77 -6.32 -2.22
C ASN A 11 10.13 -5.83 -2.75
N ALA A 12 10.43 -6.05 -4.03
CA ALA A 12 11.65 -5.55 -4.65
C ALA A 12 11.67 -4.02 -4.70
N LEU A 13 10.59 -3.38 -5.15
CA LEU A 13 10.49 -1.91 -5.20
C LEU A 13 10.53 -1.28 -3.81
N LEU A 14 9.85 -1.89 -2.84
CA LEU A 14 9.73 -1.35 -1.48
C LEU A 14 11.01 -1.55 -0.65
N TYR A 15 11.74 -2.66 -0.84
CA TYR A 15 12.78 -3.07 0.12
C TYR A 15 14.15 -3.41 -0.48
N ALA A 16 14.27 -3.69 -1.78
CA ALA A 16 15.54 -4.13 -2.36
C ALA A 16 16.45 -2.93 -2.69
N GLU A 17 17.61 -2.85 -2.03
CA GLU A 17 18.53 -1.70 -2.14
C GLU A 17 19.08 -1.54 -3.56
N GLU A 18 19.35 -2.65 -4.24
CA GLU A 18 19.82 -2.68 -5.62
C GLU A 18 18.80 -2.09 -6.60
N ILE A 19 17.50 -2.35 -6.39
CA ILE A 19 16.43 -1.81 -7.21
C ILE A 19 16.23 -0.33 -6.92
N GLN A 20 16.22 0.06 -5.64
CA GLN A 20 16.14 1.46 -5.25
C GLN A 20 17.29 2.28 -5.86
N LYS A 21 18.52 1.77 -5.83
CA LYS A 21 19.68 2.40 -6.48
C LYS A 21 19.53 2.48 -7.99
N ALA A 22 19.05 1.42 -8.64
CA ALA A 22 18.83 1.41 -10.09
C ALA A 22 17.77 2.45 -10.53
N CYS A 23 16.74 2.65 -9.70
CA CYS A 23 15.70 3.65 -9.90
C CYS A 23 16.11 5.06 -9.47
N LYS A 24 17.30 5.24 -8.84
CA LYS A 24 17.70 6.49 -8.18
C LYS A 24 16.65 6.98 -7.17
N ALA A 25 16.10 6.04 -6.40
CA ALA A 25 15.09 6.29 -5.40
C ALA A 25 15.75 6.83 -4.12
N GLU A 26 15.55 8.12 -3.84
CA GLU A 26 16.16 8.84 -2.72
C GLU A 26 15.10 9.52 -1.83
N ASP A 27 13.96 9.91 -2.42
CA ASP A 27 12.88 10.60 -1.72
C ASP A 27 12.12 9.63 -0.83
N ARG A 28 11.87 10.01 0.43
CA ARG A 28 11.16 9.14 1.38
C ARG A 28 9.66 9.34 1.24
N GLU A 29 8.94 8.25 1.08
CA GLU A 29 7.51 8.22 0.90
C GLU A 29 6.86 7.22 1.87
N LEU A 30 5.63 7.51 2.29
CA LEU A 30 4.80 6.63 3.09
C LEU A 30 3.66 6.09 2.23
N LEU A 31 3.70 4.79 1.96
CA LEU A 31 2.58 4.06 1.38
C LEU A 31 1.59 3.68 2.50
N SER A 32 0.37 4.19 2.43
CA SER A 32 -0.75 3.76 3.29
C SER A 32 -1.75 2.93 2.49
N ILE A 33 -2.07 1.73 2.99
CA ILE A 33 -3.11 0.84 2.44
C ILE A 33 -4.18 0.63 3.51
N ILE A 34 -5.44 0.93 3.21
CA ILE A 34 -6.57 0.70 4.12
C ILE A 34 -7.46 -0.41 3.57
N VAL A 35 -7.67 -1.46 4.37
CA VAL A 35 -8.49 -2.62 3.99
C VAL A 35 -9.38 -3.10 5.14
N PRO A 36 -10.48 -3.81 4.84
CA PRO A 36 -11.23 -4.53 5.86
C PRO A 36 -10.34 -5.50 6.62
N ARG A 37 -10.53 -5.58 7.93
CA ARG A 37 -9.68 -6.42 8.81
C ARG A 37 -9.65 -7.89 8.38
N SER A 38 -10.74 -8.42 7.86
CA SER A 38 -10.83 -9.80 7.35
C SER A 38 -9.93 -10.06 6.13
N LYS A 39 -9.54 -9.01 5.40
CA LYS A 39 -8.70 -9.09 4.19
C LYS A 39 -7.25 -8.68 4.43
N ALA A 40 -6.89 -8.25 5.64
CA ALA A 40 -5.55 -7.80 5.99
C ALA A 40 -4.47 -8.88 5.76
N CYS A 41 -4.82 -10.16 5.95
CA CYS A 41 -3.90 -11.29 5.73
C CYS A 41 -3.43 -11.41 4.27
N ASN A 42 -4.15 -10.84 3.31
CA ASN A 42 -3.70 -10.77 1.92
C ASN A 42 -2.43 -9.94 1.76
N PHE A 43 -2.04 -9.13 2.75
CA PHE A 43 -0.86 -8.28 2.73
C PHE A 43 0.26 -8.77 3.66
N ASP A 44 0.21 -10.02 4.14
CA ASP A 44 1.24 -10.58 5.03
C ASP A 44 2.59 -10.81 4.36
N PHE A 45 2.64 -10.69 3.03
CA PHE A 45 3.90 -10.73 2.27
C PHE A 45 4.72 -9.43 2.39
N LEU A 46 4.12 -8.32 2.84
CA LEU A 46 4.82 -7.06 3.07
C LEU A 46 5.58 -7.14 4.40
N THR A 47 6.90 -7.14 4.35
CA THR A 47 7.78 -7.42 5.49
C THR A 47 8.07 -6.20 6.37
N GLY A 48 8.01 -4.98 5.81
CA GLY A 48 8.32 -3.72 6.49
C GLY A 48 7.09 -2.87 6.78
N LYS A 49 5.95 -3.48 7.15
CA LYS A 49 4.70 -2.76 7.41
C LYS A 49 4.47 -2.49 8.90
N THR A 50 3.96 -1.29 9.20
CA THR A 50 3.32 -0.99 10.49
C THR A 50 1.81 -1.16 10.36
N GLU A 51 1.16 -1.74 11.37
CA GLU A 51 -0.28 -1.99 11.37
C GLU A 51 -1.01 -1.11 12.39
N TRP A 52 -2.04 -0.41 11.92
CA TRP A 52 -2.95 0.38 12.77
C TRP A 52 -4.38 -0.15 12.68
N LYS A 53 -5.03 -0.29 13.85
CA LYS A 53 -6.47 -0.53 13.90
C LYS A 53 -7.19 0.78 13.65
N VAL A 54 -7.90 0.88 12.54
CA VAL A 54 -8.63 2.09 12.15
C VAL A 54 -10.12 1.79 12.00
N ARG A 55 -10.95 2.78 12.29
CA ARG A 55 -12.41 2.68 12.12
C ARG A 55 -12.85 3.70 11.08
N GLY A 56 -13.44 3.22 10.00
CA GLY A 56 -13.97 4.07 8.95
C GLY A 56 -15.49 4.16 9.05
N LYS A 57 -16.04 5.36 8.93
CA LYS A 57 -17.47 5.56 8.67
C LYS A 57 -17.64 5.76 7.17
N TRP A 58 -17.79 4.67 6.44
CA TRP A 58 -18.01 4.72 5.00
C TRP A 58 -19.51 4.72 4.73
N LYS A 59 -19.97 5.67 3.92
CA LYS A 59 -21.38 5.69 3.48
C LYS A 59 -21.54 4.62 2.40
N ARG A 60 -22.12 3.47 2.74
CA ARG A 60 -22.54 2.49 1.73
C ARG A 60 -23.71 3.09 0.92
N PRO A 61 -23.73 2.98 -0.41
CA PRO A 61 -24.82 3.49 -1.26
C PRO A 61 -26.20 2.88 -0.93
N ASP A 62 -26.19 1.68 -0.37
CA ASP A 62 -27.27 0.69 -0.36
C ASP A 62 -27.64 0.19 1.05
N GLU A 63 -26.83 0.49 2.08
CA GLU A 63 -27.09 0.10 3.46
C GLU A 63 -26.77 1.24 4.43
N GLY A 64 -27.58 1.37 5.49
CA GLY A 64 -27.40 2.36 6.55
C GLY A 64 -26.06 2.25 7.29
N PHE A 65 -25.85 3.16 8.26
CA PHE A 65 -24.65 3.34 9.06
C PHE A 65 -23.98 2.02 9.52
N ASP A 66 -22.78 1.73 9.04
CA ASP A 66 -21.90 0.70 9.61
C ASP A 66 -20.50 1.27 9.89
N ILE A 67 -19.94 0.92 11.05
CA ILE A 67 -18.57 1.28 11.42
C ILE A 67 -17.67 0.13 11.00
N GLU A 68 -17.12 0.22 9.80
CA GLU A 68 -16.25 -0.80 9.24
C GLU A 68 -14.96 -0.94 10.06
N LYS A 69 -14.63 -2.19 10.42
CA LYS A 69 -13.38 -2.51 11.13
C LYS A 69 -12.28 -2.68 10.09
N ASN A 70 -11.47 -1.64 9.96
CA ASN A 70 -10.39 -1.60 8.99
C ASN A 70 -9.02 -1.76 9.67
N VAL A 71 -8.05 -2.05 8.83
CA VAL A 71 -6.63 -2.04 9.16
C VAL A 71 -5.96 -1.10 8.18
N GLN A 72 -5.15 -0.18 8.70
CA GLN A 72 -4.22 0.61 7.90
C GLN A 72 -2.83 -0.03 8.00
N LEU A 73 -2.24 -0.29 6.84
CA LEU A 73 -0.89 -0.79 6.68
C LEU A 73 -0.04 0.35 6.13
N ASP A 74 0.97 0.73 6.87
CA ASP A 74 1.91 1.79 6.48
C ASP A 74 3.27 1.18 6.17
N VAL A 75 3.82 1.50 4.99
CA VAL A 75 5.14 1.07 4.54
C VAL A 75 5.92 2.29 4.09
N GLU A 76 7.04 2.57 4.76
CA GLU A 76 7.99 3.55 4.26
C GLU A 76 8.81 2.93 3.11
N PHE A 77 8.96 3.69 2.04
CA PHE A 77 9.79 3.31 0.89
C PHE A 77 10.48 4.53 0.31
N LYS A 78 11.35 4.28 -0.67
CA LYS A 78 12.00 5.35 -1.44
C LYS A 78 11.40 5.46 -2.82
N ASP A 79 11.15 6.68 -3.26
CA ASP A 79 10.75 6.98 -4.63
C ASP A 79 11.83 7.77 -5.36
N ALA A 80 11.79 7.71 -6.67
CA ALA A 80 12.59 8.53 -7.55
C ALA A 80 11.99 9.93 -7.64
N ALA A 81 12.81 10.92 -8.00
CA ALA A 81 12.38 12.31 -8.13
C ALA A 81 11.24 12.55 -9.15
N ASP A 82 10.96 11.59 -10.04
CA ASP A 82 9.85 11.60 -11.00
C ASP A 82 8.62 10.78 -10.54
N GLU A 83 8.66 10.29 -9.30
CA GLU A 83 7.65 9.45 -8.63
C GLU A 83 7.39 8.11 -9.35
N CYS A 84 8.35 7.61 -10.15
CA CYS A 84 8.12 6.43 -10.97
C CYS A 84 7.95 5.15 -10.14
N VAL A 85 8.59 5.03 -8.98
CA VAL A 85 8.48 3.87 -8.09
C VAL A 85 7.09 3.86 -7.43
N GLY A 86 6.64 4.99 -6.89
CA GLY A 86 5.33 5.14 -6.27
C GLY A 86 4.20 4.86 -7.27
N LYS A 87 4.29 5.41 -8.49
CA LYS A 87 3.34 5.10 -9.58
C LYS A 87 3.28 3.60 -9.88
N ARG A 88 4.44 2.94 -9.95
CA ARG A 88 4.51 1.50 -10.20
C ARG A 88 3.91 0.68 -9.05
N VAL A 89 4.21 1.04 -7.81
CA VAL A 89 3.63 0.42 -6.60
C VAL A 89 2.11 0.51 -6.61
N ILE A 90 1.55 1.69 -6.91
CA ILE A 90 0.09 1.88 -7.00
C ILE A 90 -0.53 1.00 -8.09
N ASP A 91 0.10 0.89 -9.25
CA ASP A 91 -0.41 0.06 -10.34
C ASP A 91 -0.34 -1.45 -10.02
N LEU A 92 0.72 -1.88 -9.32
CA LEU A 92 0.83 -3.24 -8.80
C LEU A 92 -0.27 -3.54 -7.78
N LEU A 93 -0.56 -2.61 -6.87
CA LEU A 93 -1.65 -2.76 -5.89
C LEU A 93 -3.02 -2.83 -6.54
N LYS A 94 -3.28 -2.03 -7.59
CA LYS A 94 -4.52 -2.15 -8.38
C LYS A 94 -4.64 -3.53 -9.04
N ALA A 95 -3.56 -4.03 -9.62
CA ALA A 95 -3.52 -5.35 -10.24
C ALA A 95 -3.71 -6.47 -9.20
N TYR A 96 -3.09 -6.32 -8.02
CA TYR A 96 -3.23 -7.23 -6.89
C TYR A 96 -4.66 -7.28 -6.38
N ASN A 97 -5.28 -6.10 -6.22
CA ASN A 97 -6.66 -5.97 -5.78
C ASN A 97 -7.61 -6.73 -6.71
N LYS A 98 -7.49 -6.51 -8.03
CA LYS A 98 -8.32 -7.18 -9.04
C LYS A 98 -8.21 -8.71 -9.03
N LYS A 99 -7.10 -9.25 -8.53
CA LYS A 99 -6.80 -10.69 -8.58
C LYS A 99 -7.09 -11.44 -7.29
N LEU A 100 -6.95 -10.79 -6.14
CA LEU A 100 -6.97 -11.50 -4.85
C LEU A 100 -7.74 -10.76 -3.75
N VAL A 101 -7.56 -9.45 -3.60
CA VAL A 101 -8.18 -8.71 -2.48
C VAL A 101 -9.66 -8.44 -2.75
N ASP A 102 -10.02 -8.16 -4.00
CA ASP A 102 -11.39 -7.97 -4.47
C ASP A 102 -12.16 -6.90 -3.67
N GLU A 103 -11.52 -5.75 -3.44
CA GLU A 103 -12.20 -4.56 -2.92
C GLU A 103 -12.68 -3.68 -4.08
N THR A 104 -13.90 -3.15 -3.98
CA THR A 104 -14.46 -2.23 -5.00
C THR A 104 -13.58 -0.99 -5.14
N LEU A 105 -13.06 -0.50 -4.01
CA LEU A 105 -12.08 0.58 -3.96
C LEU A 105 -11.01 0.21 -2.93
N LEU A 106 -9.88 -0.33 -3.39
CA LEU A 106 -8.71 -0.47 -2.53
C LEU A 106 -8.12 0.93 -2.29
N TYR A 107 -8.25 1.44 -1.07
CA TYR A 107 -7.64 2.70 -0.70
C TYR A 107 -6.14 2.50 -0.49
N ALA A 108 -5.34 2.97 -1.44
CA ALA A 108 -3.89 3.05 -1.35
C ALA A 108 -3.42 4.44 -1.78
N ARG A 109 -2.50 5.04 -1.02
CA ARG A 109 -1.88 6.32 -1.35
C ARG A 109 -0.43 6.35 -0.92
N THR A 110 0.37 7.17 -1.60
CA THR A 110 1.72 7.55 -1.18
C THR A 110 1.70 9.01 -0.77
N ILE A 111 2.44 9.36 0.27
CA ILE A 111 2.66 10.75 0.69
C ILE A 111 4.15 10.96 1.02
N PRO A 112 4.73 12.13 0.67
CA PRO A 112 6.10 12.43 1.07
C PRO A 112 6.25 12.41 2.59
N VAL A 113 7.33 11.82 3.06
CA VAL A 113 7.72 11.87 4.47
C VAL A 113 8.54 13.13 4.67
N GLU A 114 7.88 14.20 5.11
CA GLU A 114 8.55 15.41 5.56
C GLU A 114 9.15 15.18 6.96
N GLU A 115 10.32 15.79 7.25
CA GLU A 115 10.89 15.78 8.59
C GLU A 115 9.94 16.50 9.57
N GLY A 116 9.26 15.73 10.41
CA GLY A 116 8.44 16.23 11.50
C GLY A 116 9.10 15.97 12.85
N THR A 117 9.06 16.95 13.74
CA THR A 117 9.38 16.75 15.16
C THR A 117 8.09 16.45 15.93
N LEU A 118 8.17 15.56 16.93
CA LEU A 118 7.10 15.36 17.93
C LEU A 118 6.98 16.57 18.87
#